data_AF-A0A945KAZ2-F1
#
_entry.id   AF-A0A945KAZ2-F1
#
_cell.length_a   1.000
_cell.length_b   1.000
_cell.length_c   1.000
_cell.angle_alpha   90.00
_cell.angle_beta   90.00
_cell.angle_gamma   90.00
#
_symmetry.space_group_name_H-M   'P 1'
#
loop_
_entity.id
_entity.type
_entity.pdbx_description
1 polymer ?
#
loop_
_entity_poly.entity_id
_entity_poly.type
_entity_poly.pdbx_seq_one_letter_code
_entity_poly.pdbx_strand_id
1 'polypeptide(L)' 'MLKDIGTAICLMLVLEGIIPFLSPSRWRGMVEVIAKVDDRQMRRIGLLSMSIGAIALFFLR' A
#
# COMPACT_ATOMS: atom_id res chain seq x y z
N MET A 1 -22.21 -1.41 6.02
CA MET A 1 -21.65 -1.33 4.66
C MET A 1 -20.93 0.00 4.40
N LEU A 2 -21.59 1.16 4.34
CA LEU A 2 -20.89 2.45 4.11
C LEU A 2 -19.97 2.86 5.28
N LYS A 3 -20.39 2.58 6.52
CA LYS A 3 -19.58 2.85 7.73
C LYS A 3 -18.28 2.03 7.73
N ASP A 4 -18.37 0.74 7.40
CA ASP A 4 -17.21 -0.16 7.39
C ASP A 4 -16.18 0.24 6.33
N ILE A 5 -16.65 0.65 5.14
CA ILE A 5 -15.80 1.17 4.07
C ILE A 5 -15.14 2.49 4.52
N GLY A 6 -15.91 3.39 5.14
CA GLY A 6 -15.38 4.64 5.68
C GLY A 6 -14.28 4.40 6.72
N THR A 7 -14.49 3.47 7.66
CA THR A 7 -13.48 3.09 8.66
C THR A 7 -12.23 2.49 8.02
N ALA A 8 -12.38 1.61 7.02
CA ALA A 8 -11.24 1.03 6.31
C ALA A 8 -10.39 2.09 5.59
N ILE A 9 -11.04 3.06 4.95
CA ILE A 9 -10.35 4.19 4.29
C ILE A 9 -9.64 5.07 5.33
N CYS A 10 -10.28 5.40 6.46
CA CYS A 10 -9.64 6.16 7.52
C CYS A 10 -8.40 5.45 8.07
N LEU A 11 -8.46 4.14 8.30
CA LEU A 11 -7.32 3.35 8.77
C LEU A 11 -6.19 3.29 7.72
N MET A 12 -6.54 3.13 6.44
CA MET A 12 -5.56 3.19 5.35
C MET A 12 -4.82 4.53 5.35
N LEU A 13 -5.54 5.66 5.45
CA LEU A 13 -4.94 6.99 5.47
C LEU A 13 -4.02 7.22 6.68
N VAL A 14 -4.41 6.74 7.87
CA VAL A 14 -3.54 6.79 9.05
C VAL A 14 -2.27 5.99 8.80
N LEU A 15 -2.38 4.76 8.29
CA LEU A 15 -1.21 3.92 8.00
C LEU A 15 -0.29 4.55 6.95
N GLU A 16 -0.85 5.13 5.89
CA GLU A 16 -0.07 5.81 4.84
C GLU A 16 0.65 7.05 5.39
N GLY A 17 0.03 7.77 6.32
CA GLY A 17 0.56 8.98 6.93
C GLY A 17 1.61 8.77 8.03
N ILE A 18 1.63 7.60 8.68
CA ILE A 18 2.54 7.31 9.81
C ILE A 18 4.00 7.42 9.40
N ILE A 19 4.41 6.79 8.29
CA ILE A 19 5.80 6.76 7.83
C ILE A 19 6.31 8.15 7.42
N PRO A 20 5.61 8.93 6.56
CA PRO A 20 6.05 10.27 6.20
C PRO A 20 6.04 11.25 7.38
N PHE A 21 5.17 11.05 8.37
CA PHE A 21 5.12 11.88 9.58
C PHE A 21 6.28 11.58 10.55
N LEU A 22 6.57 10.30 10.82
CA LEU A 22 7.64 9.90 11.74
C LEU A 22 9.04 10.11 11.15
N SER A 23 9.24 9.83 9.86
CA SER A 23 10.57 9.89 9.25
C SER A 23 10.51 10.26 7.76
N PRO A 24 10.37 11.56 7.45
CA PRO A 24 10.26 12.01 6.05
C PRO A 24 11.52 11.73 5.21
N SER A 25 12.71 11.66 5.83
CA SER A 25 13.94 11.33 5.11
C SER A 25 13.97 9.87 4.65
N ARG A 26 13.55 8.93 5.51
CA ARG A 26 13.42 7.51 5.14
C ARG A 26 12.37 7.32 4.06
N TRP A 27 11.22 7.99 4.18
CA TRP A 27 10.18 7.93 3.16
C TRP A 27 10.69 8.39 1.79
N ARG A 28 11.38 9.53 1.72
CA ARG A 28 11.99 10.03 0.47
C ARG A 28 12.99 9.04 -0.13
N GLY A 29 13.84 8.45 0.69
CA GLY A 29 14.79 7.42 0.23
C GLY A 29 14.09 6.18 -0.35
N MET A 30 13.01 5.71 0.29
CA MET A 30 12.21 4.60 -0.23
C MET A 30 11.58 4.94 -1.58
N VAL A 31 10.99 6.13 -1.71
CA VAL A 31 10.39 6.61 -2.96
C VAL A 31 11.44 6.74 -4.07
N GLU A 32 12.65 7.22 -3.76
CA GLU A 32 13.74 7.32 -4.74
C GLU A 32 14.21 5.95 -5.24
N VAL A 33 14.28 4.95 -4.36
CA VAL A 33 14.60 3.56 -4.75
C VAL A 33 13.50 3.01 -5.65
N ILE A 34 12.23 3.23 -5.30
CA ILE A 34 11.08 2.81 -6.09
C ILE A 34 11.08 3.50 -7.47
N ALA A 35 11.44 4.78 -7.54
CA ALA A 35 11.52 5.53 -8.80
C ALA A 35 12.60 5.00 -9.76
N LYS A 36 13.59 4.25 -9.25
CA LYS A 36 14.62 3.58 -10.07
C LYS A 36 14.19 2.20 -10.57
N VAL A 37 13.04 1.68 -10.12
CA VAL A 37 12.50 0.39 -10.57
C VAL A 37 11.75 0.58 -11.89
N ASP A 38 12.01 -0.29 -12.87
CA ASP A 38 11.28 -0.28 -14.14
C ASP A 38 9.76 -0.42 -13.96
N ASP A 39 8.99 0.34 -14.75
CA ASP A 39 7.52 0.30 -14.76
C ASP A 39 6.95 -1.12 -14.91
N ARG A 40 7.65 -2.00 -15.65
CA ARG A 40 7.23 -3.39 -15.86
C ARG A 40 7.39 -4.24 -14.61
N GLN A 41 8.41 -3.98 -13.80
CA GLN A 41 8.57 -4.65 -12.50
C GLN A 41 7.55 -4.10 -11.51
N MET A 42 7.36 -2.79 -11.47
CA MET A 42 6.39 -2.13 -10.60
C MET A 42 4.96 -2.66 -10.82
N ARG A 43 4.54 -2.79 -12.08
CA ARG A 43 3.24 -3.39 -12.43
C ARG A 43 3.11 -4.84 -11.99
N ARG A 44 4.16 -5.65 -12.12
CA ARG A 44 4.13 -7.07 -11.71
C ARG A 44 4.05 -7.20 -10.19
N ILE A 45 4.79 -6.40 -9.44
CA ILE A 45 4.73 -6.36 -7.98
C ILE A 45 3.34 -5.92 -7.53
N GLY A 46 2.78 -4.87 -8.17
CA GLY A 46 1.42 -4.43 -7.91
C GLY A 46 0.37 -5.52 -8.16
N LEU A 47 0.46 -6.22 -9.29
CA LEU A 47 -0.42 -7.35 -9.60
C LEU A 47 -0.30 -8.49 -8.57
N LEU A 48 0.92 -8.88 -8.21
CA LEU A 48 1.15 -9.91 -7.19
C LEU A 48 0.54 -9.51 -5.84
N SER A 49 0.75 -8.26 -5.41
CA SER A 49 0.17 -7.73 -4.17
C SER A 49 -1.36 -7.75 -4.19
N MET A 50 -1.97 -7.30 -5.30
CA MET A 50 -3.43 -7.36 -5.49
C MET A 50 -3.95 -8.79 -5.46
N SER A 51 -3.28 -9.73 -6.15
CA SER A 51 -3.67 -11.14 -6.17
C SER A 51 -3.58 -11.77 -4.78
N ILE A 52 -2.50 -11.53 -4.05
CA ILE A 52 -2.34 -12.03 -2.68
C ILE A 52 -3.44 -11.46 -1.78
N GLY A 53 -3.72 -10.17 -1.86
CA GLY A 53 -4.80 -9.53 -1.10
C GLY A 53 -6.18 -10.12 -1.43
N ALA A 54 -6.47 -10.37 -2.71
CA ALA A 54 -7.72 -10.99 -3.14
C ALA A 54 -7.84 -12.44 -2.65
N ILE A 55 -6.77 -13.23 -2.74
CA ILE A 55 -6.73 -14.60 -2.25
C ILE A 55 -6.92 -14.63 -0.73
N ALA A 56 -6.20 -13.79 0.02
CA ALA A 56 -6.35 -13.70 1.46
C ALA A 56 -7.77 -13.29 1.86
N LEU A 57 -8.37 -12.34 1.15
CA LEU A 57 -9.77 -11.93 1.37
C LEU A 57 -10.74 -13.08 1.10
N PHE A 58 -10.48 -13.90 0.07
CA PHE A 58 -11.27 -15.08 -0.28
C PHE A 58 -11.12 -16.23 0.73
N PHE A 59 -9.97 -16.36 1.40
CA PHE A 59 -9.79 -17.35 2.47
C PHE A 59 -10.35 -16.90 3.83
N LEU A 60 -10.31 -15.60 4.11
CA LEU A 60 -10.79 -15.02 5.38
C LEU A 60 -12.29 -14.73 5.40
N ARG A 61 -12.95 -14.73 4.24
CA ARG A 61 -14.41 -14.63 4.08
C ARG A 61 -14.98 -15.95 3.59
#